data_AF-A0A485MH39-F1
#
_entry.id   AF-A0A485MH39-F1
#
_cell.length_a   1.000
_cell.length_b   1.000
_cell.length_c   1.000
_cell.angle_alpha   90.00
_cell.angle_beta   90.00
_cell.angle_gamma   90.00
#
_symmetry.space_group_name_H-M   'P 1'
#
loop_
_entity.id
_entity.type
_entity.pdbx_description
1 polymer ?
#
loop_
_entity_poly.entity_id
_entity_poly.type
_entity_poly.pdbx_seq_one_letter_code
_entity_poly.pdbx_strand_id
1 'polypeptide(L)'
;MATLMEKLIALVAEEEAMAIGPNNEIIAVGVELVGMVCASSILGKSLNDELAVVDVLEDKLKKEEVRLQHGSLLLQTPKLVADRDYCDCQF
;
A
#
# COMPACT_ATOMS: atom_id res chain seq x y z
N MET A 1 12.31 17.27 8.95
CA MET A 1 11.55 17.16 7.69
C MET A 1 10.10 17.64 7.83
N ALA A 2 9.39 17.29 8.92
CA ALA A 2 8.00 17.72 9.17
C ALA A 2 7.76 19.23 8.96
N THR A 3 8.57 20.09 9.60
CA THR A 3 8.42 21.55 9.54
C THR A 3 8.71 22.21 8.18
N LEU A 4 9.30 21.47 7.22
CA LEU A 4 9.54 21.96 5.86
C LEU A 4 8.40 21.55 4.91
N MET A 5 7.84 20.35 5.07
CA MET A 5 6.66 19.94 4.30
C MET A 5 5.47 20.87 4.59
N GLU A 6 5.22 21.17 5.86
CA GLU A 6 4.14 22.07 6.29
C GLU A 6 4.25 23.49 5.72
N LYS A 7 5.48 23.94 5.42
CA LYS A 7 5.73 25.27 4.86
C LYS A 7 5.66 25.30 3.33
N LEU A 8 5.86 24.16 2.68
CA LEU A 8 5.93 24.04 1.22
C LEU A 8 4.62 23.52 0.60
N ILE A 9 3.84 22.76 1.36
CA ILE A 9 2.58 22.16 0.91
C ILE A 9 1.44 22.84 1.66
N ALA A 10 0.62 23.60 0.93
CA ALA A 10 -0.62 24.17 1.47
C ALA A 10 -1.78 23.19 1.24
N LEU A 11 -2.41 22.70 2.30
CA LEU A 11 -3.60 21.86 2.21
C LEU A 11 -4.80 22.74 1.81
N VAL A 12 -5.42 22.45 0.67
CA VAL A 12 -6.56 23.21 0.13
C VAL A 12 -7.90 22.71 0.70
N ALA A 13 -7.94 21.49 1.23
CA ALA A 13 -9.07 20.94 1.98
C ALA A 13 -8.55 19.89 2.97
N GLU A 14 -8.86 20.04 4.26
CA GLU A 14 -8.47 19.07 5.30
C GLU A 14 -9.49 17.93 5.49
N GLU A 15 -10.69 18.00 4.90
CA GLU A 15 -11.82 17.13 5.32
C GLU A 15 -12.27 16.05 4.32
N GLU A 16 -11.91 16.09 3.03
CA GLU A 16 -12.43 15.10 2.06
C GLU A 16 -11.47 13.95 1.69
N ALA A 17 -10.18 14.03 2.05
CA ALA A 17 -9.23 12.95 1.76
C ALA A 17 -9.27 11.81 2.79
N MET A 18 -9.84 12.05 3.98
CA MET A 18 -9.96 11.04 5.05
C MET A 18 -11.33 10.33 5.05
N ALA A 19 -12.34 10.89 4.37
CA ALA A 19 -13.71 10.37 4.35
C ALA A 19 -14.03 9.49 3.12
N ILE A 20 -13.18 9.53 2.08
CA ILE A 20 -13.29 8.67 0.90
C ILE A 20 -12.17 7.64 1.04
N GLY A 21 -12.50 6.45 1.56
CA GLY A 21 -11.59 5.31 1.55
C GLY A 21 -11.10 5.00 0.12
N PRO A 22 -10.07 4.14 -0.03
CA PRO A 22 -9.58 3.76 -1.35
C PRO A 22 -10.75 3.28 -2.23
N ASN A 23 -10.90 3.84 -3.44
CA ASN A 23 -12.01 3.45 -4.32
C ASN A 23 -11.86 1.99 -4.78
N ASN A 24 -10.61 1.59 -5.01
CA ASN A 24 -10.23 0.24 -5.38
C ASN A 24 -9.17 -0.27 -4.41
N GLU A 25 -9.60 -1.00 -3.39
CA GLU A 25 -8.73 -1.77 -2.51
C GLU A 25 -8.57 -3.21 -3.04
N ILE A 26 -7.34 -3.68 -3.07
CA ILE A 26 -7.03 -5.08 -3.38
C ILE A 26 -6.21 -5.66 -2.24
N ILE A 27 -6.63 -6.85 -1.78
CA ILE A 27 -5.96 -7.60 -0.74
C ILE A 27 -5.29 -8.84 -1.36
N ALA A 28 -3.98 -8.93 -1.21
CA ALA A 28 -3.19 -10.09 -1.62
C ALA A 28 -2.84 -10.94 -0.38
N VAL A 29 -3.32 -12.17 -0.33
CA VAL A 29 -3.03 -13.10 0.77
C VAL A 29 -1.87 -14.02 0.38
N GLY A 30 -0.78 -13.93 1.14
CA GLY A 30 0.47 -14.67 0.97
C GLY A 30 1.54 -13.89 0.19
N VAL A 31 2.75 -13.79 0.74
CA VAL A 31 3.93 -13.13 0.11
C VAL A 31 4.89 -14.10 -0.56
N GLU A 32 4.43 -15.32 -0.85
CA GLU A 32 5.23 -16.27 -1.61
C GLU A 32 5.31 -15.91 -3.10
N LEU A 33 5.98 -16.74 -3.89
CA LEU A 33 6.21 -16.53 -5.32
C LEU A 33 4.95 -16.13 -6.09
N VAL A 34 3.85 -16.87 -5.89
CA VAL A 34 2.60 -16.63 -6.62
C VAL A 34 1.94 -15.33 -6.18
N GLY A 35 1.75 -15.15 -4.87
CA GLY A 35 1.11 -13.95 -4.32
C GLY A 35 1.85 -12.68 -4.72
N MET A 36 3.18 -12.74 -4.78
CA MET A 36 4.00 -11.60 -5.14
C MET A 36 4.04 -11.28 -6.63
N VAL A 37 4.03 -12.30 -7.49
CA VAL A 37 3.85 -12.10 -8.94
C VAL A 37 2.47 -11.49 -9.22
N CYS A 38 1.43 -11.92 -8.50
CA CYS A 38 0.10 -11.33 -8.60
C CYS A 38 0.09 -9.87 -8.12
N ALA A 39 0.62 -9.58 -6.93
CA ALA A 39 0.71 -8.22 -6.39
C ALA A 39 1.46 -7.27 -7.32
N SER A 40 2.61 -7.70 -7.86
CA SER A 40 3.41 -6.90 -8.80
C SER A 40 2.69 -6.66 -10.12
N SER A 41 1.92 -7.63 -10.60
CA SER A 41 1.13 -7.50 -11.83
C SER A 41 -0.05 -6.53 -11.68
N ILE A 42 -0.60 -6.43 -10.48
CA ILE A 42 -1.69 -5.50 -10.13
C ILE A 42 -1.14 -4.09 -10.03
N LEU A 43 -0.02 -3.91 -9.32
CA LEU A 43 0.70 -2.63 -9.22
C LEU A 43 1.13 -2.11 -10.59
N GLY A 44 1.75 -2.96 -11.41
CA GLY A 44 2.21 -2.57 -12.75
C GLY A 44 1.09 -2.22 -13.74
N LYS A 45 -0.16 -2.53 -13.41
CA LYS A 45 -1.35 -2.17 -14.21
C LYS A 45 -2.17 -1.03 -13.60
N SER A 46 -1.72 -0.45 -12.48
CA SER A 46 -2.37 0.65 -11.76
C SER A 46 -3.87 0.43 -11.53
N LEU A 47 -4.24 -0.79 -11.13
CA LEU A 47 -5.65 -1.20 -10.96
C LEU A 47 -6.25 -0.81 -9.61
N ASN A 48 -5.43 -0.45 -8.63
CA ASN A 48 -5.83 -0.15 -7.26
C ASN A 48 -5.24 1.15 -6.73
N ASP A 49 -5.94 1.73 -5.75
CA ASP A 49 -5.54 2.91 -4.98
C ASP A 49 -4.92 2.53 -3.63
N GLU A 50 -5.17 1.29 -3.19
CA GLU A 50 -4.56 0.68 -2.01
C GLU A 50 -4.28 -0.81 -2.27
N LEU A 51 -3.10 -1.27 -1.86
CA LEU A 51 -2.72 -2.68 -1.86
C LEU A 51 -2.43 -3.12 -0.44
N ALA A 52 -3.28 -3.99 0.10
CA ALA A 52 -3.01 -4.68 1.34
C ALA A 52 -2.38 -6.06 1.05
N VAL A 53 -1.33 -6.40 1.79
CA VAL A 53 -0.64 -7.69 1.68
C VAL A 53 -0.69 -8.36 3.04
N VAL A 54 -1.24 -9.58 3.09
CA VAL A 54 -1.45 -10.32 4.34
C VAL A 54 -0.69 -11.63 4.33
N ASP A 55 0.16 -11.88 5.34
CA ASP A 55 0.83 -13.18 5.50
C ASP A 55 1.02 -13.53 6.98
N VAL A 56 0.97 -14.83 7.28
CA VAL A 56 1.21 -15.36 8.63
C VAL A 56 2.69 -15.26 9.06
N LEU A 57 3.61 -15.15 8.10
CA LEU A 57 5.06 -15.06 8.31
C LEU A 57 5.52 -13.60 8.33
N GLU A 58 5.50 -12.97 9.49
CA GLU A 58 5.88 -11.55 9.69
C GLU A 58 7.27 -11.19 9.14
N ASP A 59 8.25 -12.08 9.26
CA ASP A 59 9.61 -11.84 8.76
C ASP A 59 9.65 -11.73 7.23
N LYS A 60 8.86 -12.56 6.53
CA LYS A 60 8.74 -12.50 5.07
C LYS A 60 7.93 -11.28 4.66
N LEU A 61 6.85 -11.00 5.38
CA LEU A 61 5.96 -9.87 5.14
C LEU A 61 6.71 -8.54 5.20
N LYS A 62 7.44 -8.27 6.30
CA LYS A 62 8.24 -7.05 6.46
C LYS A 62 9.32 -6.90 5.40
N LYS A 63 9.99 -8.00 5.06
CA LYS A 63 11.01 -8.00 4.00
C LYS A 63 10.41 -7.58 2.66
N GLU A 64 9.20 -8.05 2.39
CA GLU A 64 8.51 -7.82 1.13
C GLU A 64 7.85 -6.44 1.04
N GLU A 65 7.28 -5.95 2.15
CA GLU A 65 6.78 -4.59 2.29
C GLU A 65 7.86 -3.58 1.91
N VAL A 66 9.07 -3.72 2.47
CA VAL A 66 10.21 -2.84 2.17
C VAL A 66 10.61 -2.96 0.69
N ARG A 67 10.53 -4.17 0.10
CA ARG A 67 10.86 -4.38 -1.31
C ARG A 67 9.87 -3.66 -2.23
N LEU A 68 8.58 -3.75 -1.92
CA LEU A 68 7.52 -3.09 -2.68
C LEU A 68 7.56 -1.57 -2.51
N GLN A 69 7.80 -1.07 -1.30
CA GLN A 69 8.00 0.37 -1.05
C GLN A 69 9.24 0.92 -1.75
N HIS A 70 10.35 0.18 -1.79
CA HIS A 70 11.52 0.56 -2.57
C HIS A 70 11.25 0.55 -4.08
N GLY A 71 10.36 -0.35 -4.53
CA GLY A 71 9.85 -0.40 -5.90
C GLY A 71 8.79 0.67 -6.23
N SER A 72 8.33 1.45 -5.24
CA SER A 72 7.15 2.32 -5.38
C SER A 72 7.26 3.33 -6.52
N LEU A 73 8.47 3.85 -6.73
CA LEU A 73 8.77 4.82 -7.80
C LEU A 73 8.58 4.23 -9.20
N LEU A 74 8.84 2.93 -9.36
CA LEU A 74 8.74 2.22 -10.64
C LEU A 74 7.33 1.68 -10.89
N LEU A 75 6.61 1.38 -9.81
CA LEU A 75 5.37 0.61 -9.85
C LEU A 75 4.11 1.48 -9.71
N GLN A 76 4.24 2.80 -9.83
CA GLN A 76 3.16 3.78 -9.54
C GLN A 76 2.36 3.38 -8.30
N THR A 77 3.06 3.02 -7.24
CA THR A 77 2.43 2.20 -6.21
C THR A 77 1.45 3.05 -5.42
N PRO A 78 0.16 2.66 -5.39
CA PRO A 78 -0.78 3.11 -4.36
C PRO A 78 -0.26 2.90 -2.93
N LYS A 79 -1.01 3.41 -1.96
CA LYS A 79 -0.75 3.15 -0.53
C LYS A 79 -0.60 1.64 -0.31
N LEU A 80 0.50 1.22 0.29
CA LEU A 80 0.79 -0.18 0.56
C LEU A 80 0.69 -0.43 2.06
N VAL A 81 -0.13 -1.41 2.41
CA VAL A 81 -0.33 -1.88 3.79
C VAL A 81 0.14 -3.33 3.85
N ALA A 82 0.96 -3.66 4.83
CA ALA A 82 1.38 -5.03 5.06
C ALA A 82 1.07 -5.39 6.51
N ASP A 83 0.17 -6.35 6.71
CA ASP A 83 -0.23 -6.78 8.04
C ASP A 83 -0.34 -8.31 8.11
N ARG A 84 -0.18 -8.87 9.30
CA ARG A 84 -0.51 -10.26 9.57
C ARG A 84 -2.01 -10.46 9.73
N ASP A 85 -2.70 -9.46 10.29
CA ASP A 85 -4.11 -9.55 10.63
C ASP A 85 -4.99 -8.92 9.56
N TYR A 86 -6.15 -9.52 9.32
CA TYR A 86 -7.14 -9.01 8.36
C TYR A 86 -7.92 -7.79 8.88
N CYS A 87 -7.74 -7.42 10.15
CA CYS A 87 -8.48 -6.33 10.79
C CYS A 87 -8.11 -4.95 10.26
N ASP A 88 -6.87 -4.79 9.81
CA ASP A 88 -6.34 -3.51 9.33
C ASP A 88 -6.59 -3.31 7.82
N CYS A 89 -7.07 -4.34 7.13
CA CYS A 89 -7.66 -4.22 5.79
C CYS A 89 -9.13 -3.83 5.95
N GLN A 90 -9.48 -2.58 5.63
CA GLN A 90 -10.87 -2.11 5.73
C GLN A 90 -11.69 -2.70 4.57
N PHE A 91 -12.66 -3.57 4.88
CA PHE A 91 -13.65 -4.05 3.90
C PHE A 91 -14.77 -3.02 3.64
#